data_AF-A0A6V8K2P6-F1
#
_entry.id   AF-A0A6V8K2P6-F1
#
_cell.length_a   1.000
_cell.length_b   1.000
_cell.length_c   1.000
_cell.angle_alpha   90.00
_cell.angle_beta   90.00
_cell.angle_gamma   90.00
#
_symmetry.space_group_name_H-M   'P 1'
#
loop_
_entity.id
_entity.type
_entity.pdbx_description
1 polymer ?
#
loop_
_entity_poly.entity_id
_entity_poly.type
_entity_poly.pdbx_seq_one_letter_code
_entity_poly.pdbx_strand_id
1 'polypeptide(L)'
;MAAERPARVPGLDVTGFEGASTAALRTIRSNLLDGLDAVAGHLAAGTFDTCGPRGAAPPSQSGRLTLALLAGVTAELADRERESWHVRQGLAETPAA
;
A
#
# COMPACT_ATOMS: atom_id res chain seq x y z
N MET A 1 -21.67 13.24 -2.18
CA MET A 1 -20.41 13.58 -1.50
C MET A 1 -19.28 12.99 -2.32
N ALA A 2 -18.47 13.81 -2.99
CA ALA A 2 -17.37 13.34 -3.81
C ALA A 2 -16.25 12.82 -2.90
N ALA A 3 -15.84 11.56 -3.09
CA ALA A 3 -14.72 10.98 -2.37
C ALA A 3 -13.44 11.76 -2.72
N GLU A 4 -12.85 12.37 -1.69
CA GLU A 4 -11.61 13.13 -1.79
C GLU A 4 -10.49 12.21 -2.30
N ARG A 5 -9.87 12.62 -3.41
CA ARG A 5 -8.78 11.89 -4.06
C ARG A 5 -7.61 11.74 -3.06
N PRO A 6 -7.09 10.53 -2.78
CA PRO A 6 -5.82 10.43 -2.09
C PRO A 6 -4.75 11.10 -2.97
N ALA A 7 -4.14 12.17 -2.46
CA ALA A 7 -3.11 12.91 -3.15
C ALA A 7 -1.95 11.97 -3.53
N ARG A 8 -1.55 11.98 -4.81
CA ARG A 8 -0.31 11.33 -5.23
C ARG A 8 0.83 11.99 -4.47
N VAL A 9 1.63 11.20 -3.75
CA VAL A 9 2.83 11.70 -3.07
C VAL A 9 3.80 12.19 -4.15
N PRO A 10 4.12 13.50 -4.22
CA PRO A 10 5.02 14.02 -5.24
C PRO A 10 6.41 13.41 -5.09
N GLY A 11 6.96 12.86 -6.18
CA GLY A 11 8.31 12.28 -6.23
C GLY A 11 8.41 10.77 -6.02
N LEU A 12 7.28 10.05 -5.88
CA LEU A 12 7.25 8.59 -5.87
C LEU A 12 6.71 8.08 -7.21
N ASP A 13 7.58 8.01 -8.23
CA ASP A 13 7.29 7.22 -9.43
C ASP A 13 7.37 5.75 -9.03
N VAL A 14 6.22 5.14 -8.76
CA VAL A 14 6.12 3.71 -8.42
C VAL A 14 5.88 2.91 -9.69
N THR A 15 6.82 3.01 -10.63
CA THR A 15 7.00 2.00 -11.67
C THR A 15 7.71 0.79 -11.04
N GLY A 16 7.27 -0.43 -11.30
CA GLY A 16 7.87 -1.64 -10.72
C GLY A 16 6.89 -2.74 -10.26
N PHE A 17 5.58 -2.53 -10.43
CA PHE A 17 4.56 -3.55 -10.11
C PHE A 17 3.99 -4.25 -11.35
N GLU A 18 4.54 -3.99 -12.53
CA GLU A 18 3.99 -4.44 -13.82
C GLU A 18 3.94 -5.97 -13.94
N GLY A 19 4.78 -6.69 -13.19
CA GLY A 19 4.80 -8.16 -13.12
C GLY A 19 4.06 -8.77 -11.93
N ALA A 20 3.58 -7.96 -10.97
CA ALA A 20 2.96 -8.46 -9.76
C ALA A 20 1.47 -8.76 -9.98
N SER A 21 1.00 -9.94 -9.57
CA SER A 21 -0.43 -10.26 -9.59
C SER A 21 -1.20 -9.43 -8.56
N THR A 22 -2.48 -9.15 -8.82
CA THR A 22 -3.34 -8.41 -7.86
C THR A 22 -3.43 -9.13 -6.51
N ALA A 23 -3.39 -10.46 -6.51
CA ALA A 23 -3.34 -11.26 -5.28
C ALA A 23 -2.03 -11.02 -4.51
N ALA A 24 -0.88 -11.03 -5.20
CA ALA A 24 0.41 -10.74 -4.57
C ALA A 24 0.45 -9.33 -3.97
N LEU A 25 -0.06 -8.33 -4.68
CA LEU A 25 -0.15 -6.96 -4.19
C LEU A 25 -1.03 -6.84 -2.92
N ARG A 26 -2.17 -7.54 -2.88
CA ARG A 26 -3.01 -7.58 -1.67
C ARG A 26 -2.30 -8.23 -0.48
N THR A 27 -1.56 -9.31 -0.72
CA THR A 27 -0.74 -9.96 0.32
C THR A 27 0.34 -9.02 0.83
N ILE A 28 1.08 -8.35 -0.06
CA ILE A 28 2.10 -7.37 0.32
C ILE A 28 1.48 -6.26 1.15
N ARG A 29 0.34 -5.70 0.72
CA ARG A 29 -0.38 -4.67 1.48
C ARG A 29 -0.75 -5.15 2.89
N SER A 30 -1.30 -6.37 3.02
CA SER A 30 -1.66 -6.93 4.32
C SER A 30 -0.45 -7.04 5.23
N ASN A 31 0.62 -7.66 4.76
CA ASN A 31 1.84 -7.87 5.55
C ASN A 31 2.46 -6.54 6.02
N LEU A 32 2.42 -5.50 5.18
CA LEU A 32 2.93 -4.18 5.54
C LEU A 32 2.07 -3.52 6.63
N LEU A 33 0.75 -3.64 6.55
CA LEU A 33 -0.16 -3.12 7.57
C LEU A 33 -0.01 -3.88 8.89
N ASP A 34 0.02 -5.22 8.84
CA ASP A 34 0.21 -6.07 10.02
C ASP A 34 1.54 -5.74 10.75
N GLY A 35 2.61 -5.49 9.99
CA GLY A 35 3.88 -5.05 10.54
C GLY A 35 3.84 -3.67 11.20
N LEU A 36 3.10 -2.72 10.61
CA LEU A 36 2.90 -1.39 11.20
C LEU A 36 2.06 -1.45 12.47
N ASP A 37 1.05 -2.32 12.51
CA ASP A 37 0.23 -2.55 13.71
C ASP A 37 1.05 -3.16 14.84
N ALA A 38 1.94 -4.11 14.53
CA ALA A 38 2.87 -4.67 15.52
C ALA A 38 3.79 -3.58 16.10
N VAL A 39 4.32 -2.71 15.24
CA VAL A 39 5.13 -1.55 15.66
C VAL A 39 4.32 -0.60 16.57
N ALA A 40 3.09 -0.28 16.19
CA ALA A 40 2.20 0.56 16.98
C ALA A 40 1.89 -0.07 18.35
N GLY A 41 1.69 -1.40 18.39
CA GLY A 41 1.49 -2.16 19.62
C GLY A 41 2.70 -2.09 20.56
N HIS A 42 3.91 -2.26 20.04
CA HIS A 42 5.14 -2.11 20.83
C HIS A 42 5.34 -0.68 21.34
N LEU A 43 5.01 0.33 20.53
CA LEU A 43 5.06 1.74 20.94
C LEU A 43 4.06 2.03 22.07
N ALA A 44 2.80 1.60 21.93
CA ALA A 44 1.77 1.78 22.95
C ALA A 44 2.10 1.05 24.26
N ALA A 45 2.73 -0.13 24.18
CA ALA A 45 3.16 -0.90 25.33
C ALA A 45 4.47 -0.38 25.98
N GLY A 46 5.12 0.64 25.41
CA GLY A 46 6.42 1.13 25.88
C GLY A 46 7.57 0.11 25.69
N THR A 47 7.37 -0.89 24.83
CA THR A 47 8.34 -1.96 24.55
C THR A 47 9.08 -1.75 23.24
N PHE A 48 8.85 -0.64 22.55
CA PHE A 48 9.48 -0.33 21.26
C PHE A 48 11.01 -0.42 21.30
N ASP A 49 11.63 0.07 22.38
CA ASP A 49 13.09 0.01 22.57
C ASP A 49 13.60 -1.31 23.17
N THR A 50 12.71 -2.27 23.45
CA THR A 50 13.08 -3.58 24.04
C THR A 50 13.38 -4.64 22.99
N CYS A 51 12.98 -4.40 21.73
CA CYS A 51 13.25 -5.28 20.61
C CYS A 51 14.64 -5.01 20.02
N GLY A 52 15.69 -5.44 20.72
CA GLY A 52 17.08 -5.41 20.23
C GLY A 52 18.04 -4.58 21.10
N PRO A 53 19.36 -4.78 20.98
CA PRO A 53 20.33 -4.01 21.76
C PRO A 53 20.15 -2.51 21.52
N ARG A 54 20.15 -1.71 22.59
CA ARG A 54 20.14 -0.24 22.52
C ARG A 54 21.19 0.22 21.51
N GLY A 55 20.75 0.85 20.41
CA GLY A 55 21.63 1.32 19.33
C GLY A 55 21.53 0.53 18.02
N ALA A 56 20.84 -0.62 17.99
CA ALA A 56 20.46 -1.31 16.75
C ALA A 56 19.17 -0.71 16.14
N ALA A 57 19.02 0.61 16.17
CA ALA A 57 17.93 1.27 15.47
C ALA A 57 17.97 0.79 14.01
N PRO A 58 16.86 0.25 13.47
CA PRO A 58 16.82 -0.07 12.05
C PRO A 58 17.23 1.20 11.30
N PRO A 59 18.07 1.11 10.25
CA PRO A 59 18.48 2.30 9.52
C PRO A 59 17.22 3.10 9.19
N SER A 60 17.21 4.40 9.49
CA SER A 60 16.03 5.28 9.35
C SER A 60 15.38 5.23 7.96
N GLN A 61 16.12 4.74 6.97
CA GLN A 61 15.66 4.44 5.62
C GLN A 61 14.67 3.25 5.53
N SER A 62 14.74 2.27 6.43
CA SER A 62 13.87 1.07 6.41
C SER A 62 12.40 1.43 6.63
N GLY A 63 12.08 2.28 7.61
CA GLY A 63 10.70 2.73 7.84
C GLY A 63 10.14 3.56 6.68
N ARG A 64 10.97 4.44 6.10
CA ARG A 64 10.58 5.24 4.93
C ARG A 64 10.31 4.37 3.71
N LEU A 65 11.11 3.33 3.50
CA LEU A 65 10.91 2.35 2.42
C LEU A 65 9.60 1.58 2.61
N THR A 66 9.31 1.10 3.83
CA THR A 66 8.04 0.41 4.14
C THR A 66 6.82 1.27 3.82
N LEU A 67 6.85 2.54 4.22
CA LEU A 67 5.75 3.49 3.96
C LEU A 67 5.63 3.82 2.46
N ALA A 68 6.75 4.00 1.76
CA ALA A 68 6.76 4.23 0.32
C ALA A 68 6.20 3.03 -0.45
N LEU A 69 6.58 1.80 -0.05
CA LEU A 69 6.07 0.57 -0.64
C LEU A 69 4.57 0.42 -0.40
N LEU A 70 4.10 0.68 0.83
CA LEU A 70 2.67 0.64 1.16
C LEU A 70 1.86 1.63 0.32
N ALA A 71 2.37 2.87 0.17
CA ALA A 71 1.74 3.90 -0.65
C ALA A 71 1.64 3.45 -2.12
N GLY A 72 2.74 2.90 -2.66
CA GLY A 72 2.79 2.40 -4.03
C GLY A 72 1.82 1.24 -4.29
N VAL A 73 1.84 0.22 -3.43
CA VAL A 73 0.95 -0.93 -3.55
C VAL A 73 -0.53 -0.52 -3.43
N THR A 74 -0.82 0.44 -2.55
CA THR A 74 -2.19 0.95 -2.39
C THR A 74 -2.66 1.73 -3.61
N ALA A 75 -1.80 2.55 -4.21
CA ALA A 75 -2.12 3.28 -5.43
C ALA A 75 -2.37 2.33 -6.60
N GLU A 76 -1.48 1.35 -6.80
CA GLU A 76 -1.59 0.35 -7.87
C GLU A 76 -2.88 -0.47 -7.75
N LEU A 77 -3.23 -0.93 -6.54
CA LEU A 77 -4.49 -1.65 -6.32
C LEU A 77 -5.71 -0.78 -6.65
N ALA A 78 -5.69 0.51 -6.29
CA ALA A 78 -6.77 1.42 -6.60
C ALA A 78 -6.90 1.71 -8.11
N ASP A 79 -5.78 1.76 -8.83
CA ASP A 79 -5.78 1.90 -10.29
C ASP A 79 -6.35 0.66 -10.99
N ARG A 80 -5.97 -0.55 -10.56
CA ARG A 80 -6.54 -1.81 -11.08
C ARG A 80 -8.02 -1.95 -10.78
N GLU A 81 -8.46 -1.53 -9.60
CA GLU A 81 -9.88 -1.53 -9.24
C GLU A 81 -10.69 -0.57 -10.14
N ARG A 82 -10.16 0.62 -10.43
CA ARG A 82 -10.75 1.57 -11.39
C ARG A 82 -10.85 0.97 -12.79
N GLU A 83 -9.75 0.39 -13.29
CA GLU A 83 -9.74 -0.23 -14.62
C GLU A 83 -10.75 -1.37 -14.71
N SER A 84 -10.81 -2.25 -13.70
CA SER A 84 -11.79 -3.33 -13.62
C SER A 84 -13.25 -2.84 -13.57
N TRP A 85 -13.49 -1.66 -12.99
CA TRP A 85 -14.81 -1.05 -12.95
C TRP A 85 -15.18 -0.49 -14.32
N HIS A 86 -14.27 0.24 -14.98
CA HIS A 86 -14.48 0.77 -16.33
C HIS A 86 -14.72 -0.33 -17.36
N VAL A 87 -13.96 -1.43 -17.31
CA VAL A 87 -14.19 -2.61 -18.17
C VAL A 87 -15.58 -3.20 -17.95
N ARG A 88 -16.03 -3.33 -16.69
CA ARG A 88 -17.37 -3.84 -16.39
C ARG A 88 -18.49 -2.92 -16.90
N GLN A 89 -18.31 -1.60 -16.83
CA GLN A 89 -19.28 -0.63 -17.35
C GLN A 89 -19.28 -0.60 -18.89
N GLY A 90 -18.11 -0.65 -19.54
CA GLY A 90 -18.00 -0.68 -20.99
C GLY A 90 -18.59 -1.94 -21.64
N LEU A 91 -18.56 -3.08 -20.93
CA LEU A 91 -19.28 -4.29 -21.35
C LEU A 91 -20.80 -4.21 -21.13
N ALA A 92 -21.27 -3.36 -20.20
CA ALA A 92 -22.69 -3.13 -19.98
C ALA A 92 -23.31 -2.20 -21.05
N GLU A 93 -22.48 -1.46 -21.79
CA GLU A 93 -22.90 -0.51 -22.83
C GLU A 93 -22.90 -1.09 -24.24
N THR A 94 -22.93 -2.42 -24.43
CA THR A 94 -23.27 -2.98 -25.76
C THR A 94 -24.79 -2.87 -25.92
N PRO A 95 -25.35 -1.91 -26.69
CA PRO A 95 -26.77 -1.94 -26.96
C PRO A 95 -27.03 -3.18 -27.81
N ALA A 96 -27.90 -4.07 -27.32
CA ALA A 96 -28.52 -5.06 -28.16
C ALA A 96 -29.49 -4.33 -29.10
N ALA A 97 -29.03 -3.98 -30.30
CA ALA A 97 -29.82 -3.80 -31.53
C ALA A 97 -28.91 -3.38 -32.69
#